data_AF-A0A7R9EKX2-F1
#
_entry.id   AF-A0A7R9EKX2-F1
#
_cell.length_a   1.000
_cell.length_b   1.000
_cell.length_c   1.000
_cell.angle_alpha   90.00
_cell.angle_beta   90.00
_cell.angle_gamma   90.00
#
_symmetry.space_group_name_H-M   'P 1'
#
loop_
_entity.id
_entity.type
_entity.pdbx_description
1 polymer ?
#
loop_
_entity_poly.entity_id
_entity_poly.type
_entity_poly.pdbx_seq_one_letter_code
_entity_poly.pdbx_strand_id
1 'polypeptide(L)'
;VLHFLPSHDRNLQLLVISILTEGVQVLAVCQDQLLPIVHQVWSPLVGRFSQGSDPLIVRRSFELLRVLAQLARDFIRTRTLSVVLPSLCKFLIETAPTSRKKDIGSAYRFTQVYKLQRVLLDGLGEVAIHLGLAEKELDNVLETVFPYLSIQQPQPLQEGCIKLLKQLAKLDADVVWLKLVYLLPGDKVSLIASN
;
A
#
# COMPACT_ATOMS: atom_id res chain seq x y z
N VAL A 1 25.10 -5.65 0.58
CA VAL A 1 23.71 -5.59 1.08
C VAL A 1 22.69 -5.75 -0.06
N LEU A 2 22.73 -4.90 -1.09
CA LEU A 2 21.75 -4.92 -2.19
C LEU A 2 21.72 -6.23 -3.00
N HIS A 3 22.87 -6.88 -3.20
CA HIS A 3 22.97 -8.19 -3.86
C HIS A 3 22.26 -9.33 -3.13
N PHE A 4 21.86 -9.13 -1.86
CA PHE A 4 21.17 -10.14 -1.07
C PHE A 4 19.64 -9.97 -1.06
N LEU A 5 19.10 -8.85 -1.56
CA LEU A 5 17.65 -8.71 -1.75
C LEU A 5 17.07 -9.77 -2.71
N PRO A 6 17.75 -10.15 -3.81
CA PRO A 6 17.30 -11.24 -4.68
C PRO A 6 17.60 -12.64 -4.14
N SER A 7 18.30 -12.80 -3.01
CA SER A 7 18.69 -14.12 -2.49
C SER A 7 17.48 -15.03 -2.24
N HIS A 8 17.65 -16.35 -2.30
CA HIS A 8 16.56 -17.31 -1.99
C HIS A 8 16.32 -17.48 -0.48
N ASP A 9 17.21 -16.98 0.37
CA ASP A 9 17.06 -17.04 1.83
C ASP A 9 16.08 -15.96 2.32
N ARG A 10 14.91 -16.40 2.78
CA ARG A 10 13.85 -15.52 3.30
C ARG A 10 14.33 -14.65 4.46
N ASN A 11 15.10 -15.20 5.40
CA ASN A 11 15.52 -14.46 6.59
C ASN A 11 16.53 -13.37 6.22
N LEU A 12 17.45 -13.70 5.30
CA LEU A 12 18.40 -12.74 4.77
C LEU A 12 17.69 -11.60 4.02
N GLN A 13 16.70 -11.92 3.18
CA GLN A 13 15.89 -10.89 2.52
C GLN A 13 15.21 -9.95 3.52
N LEU A 14 14.58 -10.50 4.56
CA LEU A 14 13.90 -9.71 5.59
C LEU A 14 14.88 -8.81 6.35
N LEU A 15 16.05 -9.34 6.71
CA LEU A 15 17.09 -8.58 7.38
C LEU A 15 17.57 -7.41 6.50
N VAL A 16 17.82 -7.68 5.22
CA VAL A 16 18.26 -6.65 4.27
C VAL A 16 17.21 -5.56 4.09
N ILE A 17 15.93 -5.92 3.93
CA ILE A 17 14.85 -4.93 3.85
C ILE A 17 14.81 -4.08 5.13
N SER A 18 14.93 -4.71 6.31
CA SER A 18 14.94 -3.98 7.59
C SER A 18 16.11 -3.00 7.68
N ILE A 19 17.32 -3.43 7.33
CA ILE A 19 18.52 -2.56 7.33
C ILE A 19 18.32 -1.38 6.37
N LEU A 20 17.75 -1.62 5.19
CA LEU A 20 17.49 -0.56 4.23
C LEU A 20 16.43 0.42 4.74
N THR A 21 15.35 -0.06 5.36
CA THR A 21 14.28 0.79 5.91
C THR A 21 14.81 1.76 6.96
N GLU A 22 15.69 1.31 7.85
CA GLU A 22 16.33 2.18 8.85
C GLU A 22 17.43 3.05 8.23
N GLY A 23 18.29 2.45 7.38
CA GLY A 23 19.45 3.11 6.80
C GLY A 23 19.09 4.31 5.92
N VAL A 24 18.03 4.24 5.12
CA VAL A 24 17.61 5.38 4.29
C VAL A 24 17.06 6.54 5.11
N GLN A 25 16.50 6.29 6.30
CA GLN A 25 16.03 7.36 7.19
C GLN A 25 17.20 8.15 7.78
N VAL A 26 18.30 7.47 8.13
CA VAL A 26 19.54 8.13 8.60
C VAL A 26 20.10 9.07 7.54
N LEU A 27 19.94 8.72 6.26
CA LEU A 27 20.44 9.49 5.13
C LEU A 27 19.50 10.61 4.68
N ALA A 28 18.34 10.79 5.32
CA ALA A 28 17.33 11.78 4.93
C ALA A 28 17.88 13.23 4.91
N VAL A 29 18.89 13.52 5.74
CA VAL A 29 19.53 14.84 5.83
C VAL A 29 20.53 15.13 4.70
N CYS A 30 20.95 14.11 3.95
CA CYS A 30 21.97 14.18 2.91
C CYS A 30 21.41 13.70 1.57
N GLN A 31 20.60 14.53 0.91
CA GLN A 31 19.87 14.14 -0.31
C GLN A 31 20.77 13.63 -1.45
N ASP A 32 21.96 14.22 -1.60
CA ASP A 32 22.96 13.83 -2.61
C ASP A 32 23.50 12.40 -2.41
N GLN A 33 23.45 11.88 -1.19
CA GLN A 33 23.82 10.49 -0.88
C GLN A 33 22.61 9.57 -0.89
N LEU A 34 21.45 10.09 -0.49
CA LEU A 34 20.19 9.34 -0.45
C LEU A 34 19.77 8.88 -1.84
N LEU A 35 19.65 9.78 -2.82
CA LEU A 35 19.08 9.45 -4.14
C LEU A 35 19.86 8.36 -4.89
N PRO A 36 21.20 8.35 -4.92
CA PRO A 36 21.96 7.22 -5.46
C PRO A 36 21.63 5.89 -4.79
N ILE A 37 21.48 5.88 -3.46
CA ILE A 37 21.11 4.65 -2.73
C ILE A 37 19.68 4.23 -3.08
N VAL A 38 18.73 5.16 -3.13
CA VAL A 38 17.35 4.87 -3.57
C VAL A 38 17.34 4.27 -4.97
N HIS A 39 18.16 4.79 -5.89
CA HIS A 39 18.31 4.24 -7.23
C HIS A 39 18.78 2.78 -7.21
N GLN A 40 19.82 2.47 -6.43
CA GLN A 40 20.36 1.12 -6.34
C GLN A 40 19.41 0.15 -5.62
N VAL A 41 18.64 0.63 -4.63
CA VAL A 41 17.61 -0.14 -3.92
C VAL A 41 16.43 -0.47 -4.83
N TRP A 42 16.10 0.42 -5.76
CA TRP A 42 14.86 0.33 -6.54
C TRP A 42 14.70 -1.00 -7.29
N SER A 43 15.67 -1.35 -8.15
CA SER A 43 15.59 -2.55 -9.00
C SER A 43 15.35 -3.85 -8.19
N PRO A 44 16.14 -4.16 -7.15
CA PRO A 44 15.90 -5.36 -6.36
C PRO A 44 14.63 -5.29 -5.49
N LEU A 45 14.19 -4.09 -5.09
CA LEU A 45 12.95 -3.91 -4.33
C LEU A 45 11.70 -4.20 -5.17
N VAL A 46 11.63 -3.70 -6.40
CA VAL A 46 10.46 -3.88 -7.28
C VAL A 46 10.14 -5.35 -7.51
N GLY A 47 11.17 -6.18 -7.69
CA GLY A 47 11.00 -7.63 -7.87
C GLY A 47 10.35 -8.35 -6.68
N ARG A 48 10.20 -7.69 -5.52
CA ARG A 48 9.50 -8.24 -4.35
C ARG A 48 7.98 -8.06 -4.40
N PHE A 49 7.49 -7.23 -5.32
CA PHE A 49 6.05 -7.01 -5.55
C PHE A 49 5.49 -7.89 -6.68
N SER A 50 6.32 -8.76 -7.26
CA SER A 50 5.91 -9.69 -8.31
C SER A 50 4.83 -10.67 -7.80
N GLN A 51 3.95 -11.10 -8.70
CA GLN A 51 2.93 -12.10 -8.39
C GLN A 51 3.56 -13.38 -7.82
N GLY A 52 2.94 -13.94 -6.78
CA GLY A 52 3.44 -15.14 -6.08
C GLY A 52 4.54 -14.89 -5.04
N SER A 53 4.96 -13.64 -4.82
CA SER A 53 5.90 -13.31 -3.75
C SER A 53 5.32 -13.63 -2.37
N ASP A 54 6.18 -14.03 -1.42
CA ASP A 54 5.77 -14.27 -0.03
C ASP A 54 5.11 -13.00 0.54
N PRO A 55 3.85 -13.06 1.04
CA PRO A 55 3.17 -11.90 1.58
C PRO A 55 3.92 -11.20 2.72
N LEU A 56 4.75 -11.92 3.49
CA LEU A 56 5.60 -11.32 4.51
C LEU A 56 6.69 -10.45 3.90
N ILE A 57 7.31 -10.90 2.81
CA ILE A 57 8.33 -10.13 2.07
C ILE A 57 7.68 -8.90 1.45
N VAL A 58 6.54 -9.06 0.76
CA VAL A 58 5.80 -7.94 0.17
C VAL A 58 5.44 -6.90 1.23
N ARG A 59 5.02 -7.34 2.43
CA ARG A 59 4.68 -6.44 3.54
C ARG A 59 5.88 -5.60 3.98
N ARG A 60 7.04 -6.24 4.19
CA ARG A 60 8.27 -5.51 4.58
C ARG A 60 8.77 -4.61 3.45
N SER A 61 8.68 -5.05 2.21
CA SER A 61 9.01 -4.24 1.04
C SER A 61 8.11 -3.02 0.92
N PHE A 62 6.82 -3.14 1.25
CA PHE A 62 5.89 -2.02 1.28
C PHE A 62 6.21 -1.01 2.39
N GLU A 63 6.64 -1.48 3.57
CA GLU A 63 7.12 -0.59 4.64
C GLU A 63 8.33 0.23 4.17
N LEU A 64 9.30 -0.40 3.49
CA LEU A 64 10.41 0.31 2.86
C LEU A 64 9.92 1.30 1.79
N LEU A 65 8.98 0.89 0.91
CA LEU A 65 8.41 1.76 -0.11
C LEU A 65 7.78 3.02 0.49
N ARG A 66 7.07 2.92 1.62
CA ARG A 66 6.48 4.07 2.32
C ARG A 66 7.56 5.09 2.72
N VAL A 67 8.65 4.61 3.30
CA VAL A 67 9.79 5.45 3.68
C VAL A 67 10.42 6.08 2.43
N LEU A 68 10.64 5.31 1.36
CA LEU A 68 11.20 5.83 0.13
C LEU A 68 10.28 6.87 -0.53
N ALA A 69 8.96 6.67 -0.51
CA ALA A 69 8.00 7.63 -1.04
C ALA A 69 8.07 8.96 -0.28
N GLN A 70 8.15 8.91 1.04
CA GLN A 70 8.28 10.09 1.88
C GLN A 70 9.58 10.88 1.59
N LEU A 71 10.70 10.17 1.46
CA LEU A 71 12.03 10.79 1.38
C LEU A 71 12.45 11.16 -0.05
N ALA A 72 12.10 10.35 -1.05
CA ALA A 72 12.57 10.50 -2.43
C ALA A 72 11.50 11.01 -3.41
N ARG A 73 10.20 10.95 -3.03
CA ARG A 73 9.06 11.52 -3.76
C ARG A 73 9.10 11.26 -5.26
N ASP A 74 9.24 12.31 -6.07
CA ASP A 74 9.23 12.28 -7.54
C ASP A 74 10.27 11.32 -8.14
N PHE A 75 11.39 11.11 -7.46
CA PHE A 75 12.46 10.22 -7.92
C PHE A 75 11.99 8.77 -8.14
N ILE A 76 11.03 8.31 -7.33
CA ILE A 76 10.45 6.96 -7.43
C ILE A 76 9.03 6.96 -7.99
N ARG A 77 8.40 8.13 -8.18
CA ARG A 77 6.99 8.27 -8.56
C ARG A 77 6.63 7.44 -9.78
N THR A 78 7.18 7.78 -10.95
CA THR A 78 6.81 7.14 -12.23
C THR A 78 6.98 5.63 -12.20
N ARG A 79 8.06 5.14 -11.56
CA ARG A 79 8.37 3.71 -11.48
C ARG A 79 7.44 3.00 -10.48
N THR A 80 7.06 3.66 -9.39
CA THR A 80 6.09 3.11 -8.43
C THR A 80 4.72 2.98 -9.06
N LEU A 81 4.24 4.02 -9.74
CA LEU A 81 2.90 4.03 -10.34
C LEU A 81 2.76 3.05 -11.50
N SER A 82 3.81 2.88 -12.31
CA SER A 82 3.76 1.98 -13.47
C SER A 82 4.04 0.51 -13.13
N VAL A 83 4.82 0.21 -12.10
CA VAL A 83 5.29 -1.17 -11.84
C VAL A 83 4.77 -1.76 -10.52
N VAL A 84 4.72 -0.97 -9.45
CA VAL A 84 4.43 -1.48 -8.10
C VAL A 84 2.96 -1.34 -7.76
N LEU A 85 2.37 -0.17 -7.99
CA LEU A 85 0.98 0.12 -7.66
C LEU A 85 -0.01 -0.90 -8.29
N PRO A 86 0.12 -1.29 -9.58
CA PRO A 86 -0.78 -2.28 -10.18
C PRO A 86 -0.73 -3.64 -9.46
N SER A 87 0.44 -4.07 -9.01
CA SER A 87 0.62 -5.33 -8.29
C SER A 87 -0.02 -5.30 -6.90
N LEU A 88 0.11 -4.17 -6.19
CA LEU A 88 -0.55 -3.96 -4.90
C LEU A 88 -2.07 -3.94 -5.04
N CYS A 89 -2.58 -3.23 -6.06
CA CYS A 89 -4.00 -3.18 -6.34
C CYS A 89 -4.55 -4.56 -6.70
N LYS A 90 -3.85 -5.29 -7.58
CA LYS A 90 -4.22 -6.67 -7.93
C LYS A 90 -4.30 -7.58 -6.69
N PHE A 91 -3.29 -7.53 -5.81
CA PHE A 91 -3.30 -8.30 -4.57
C PHE A 91 -4.52 -7.97 -3.69
N LEU A 92 -4.84 -6.68 -3.51
CA LEU A 92 -6.00 -6.26 -2.72
C LEU A 92 -7.33 -6.73 -3.33
N ILE A 93 -7.49 -6.63 -4.65
CA ILE A 93 -8.67 -7.11 -5.38
C ILE A 93 -8.85 -8.62 -5.19
N GLU A 94 -7.80 -9.41 -5.41
CA GLU A 94 -7.86 -10.88 -5.34
C GLU A 94 -8.12 -11.38 -3.91
N THR A 95 -7.64 -10.63 -2.90
CA THR A 95 -7.74 -11.06 -1.50
C THR A 95 -8.99 -10.53 -0.80
N ALA A 96 -9.64 -9.48 -1.28
CA ALA A 96 -10.85 -8.92 -0.66
C ALA A 96 -12.01 -9.94 -0.50
N PRO A 97 -12.30 -10.84 -1.46
CA PRO A 97 -13.31 -11.87 -1.27
C PRO A 97 -12.91 -12.87 -0.17
N THR A 98 -11.62 -13.14 -0.03
CA THR A 98 -11.10 -14.13 0.93
C THR A 98 -11.18 -13.66 2.37
N SER A 99 -11.20 -12.34 2.64
CA SER A 99 -11.32 -11.77 3.97
C SER A 99 -12.76 -11.66 4.46
N ARG A 100 -13.74 -11.75 3.55
CA ARG A 100 -15.16 -11.58 3.84
C ARG A 100 -15.67 -12.59 4.90
N LYS A 101 -16.40 -12.09 5.90
CA LYS A 101 -16.94 -12.79 7.07
C LYS A 101 -15.88 -13.44 7.97
N LYS A 102 -14.60 -13.06 7.83
CA LYS A 102 -13.47 -13.61 8.62
C LYS A 102 -12.98 -12.63 9.67
N ASP A 103 -13.89 -12.18 10.53
CA ASP A 103 -13.59 -11.20 11.57
C ASP A 103 -13.01 -11.84 12.86
N ILE A 104 -13.32 -11.29 14.03
CA ILE A 104 -12.84 -11.75 15.34
C ILE A 104 -13.04 -13.26 15.50
N GLY A 105 -12.00 -13.96 15.98
CA GLY A 105 -11.99 -15.41 16.16
C GLY A 105 -11.62 -16.20 14.89
N SER A 106 -11.56 -15.58 13.71
CA SER A 106 -11.13 -16.29 12.50
C SER A 106 -9.62 -16.52 12.47
N ALA A 107 -9.20 -17.76 12.18
CA ALA A 107 -7.80 -18.12 11.94
C ALA A 107 -7.14 -17.27 10.82
N TYR A 108 -7.96 -16.74 9.91
CA TYR A 108 -7.50 -15.86 8.82
C TYR A 108 -6.73 -14.63 9.33
N ARG A 109 -7.09 -14.09 10.50
CA ARG A 109 -6.44 -12.90 11.06
C ARG A 109 -4.97 -13.13 11.44
N PHE A 110 -4.55 -14.39 11.56
CA PHE A 110 -3.16 -14.75 11.84
C PHE A 110 -2.33 -14.98 10.57
N THR A 111 -2.97 -15.05 9.39
CA THR A 111 -2.29 -15.27 8.10
C THR A 111 -1.45 -14.08 7.67
N GLN A 112 -0.43 -14.33 6.84
CA GLN A 112 0.37 -13.25 6.27
C GLN A 112 -0.41 -12.43 5.23
N VAL A 113 -1.38 -13.06 4.55
CA VAL A 113 -2.28 -12.38 3.60
C VAL A 113 -3.09 -11.29 4.30
N TYR A 114 -3.78 -11.62 5.40
CA TYR A 114 -4.53 -10.64 6.19
C TYR A 114 -3.64 -9.50 6.68
N LYS A 115 -2.47 -9.82 7.21
CA LYS A 115 -1.52 -8.81 7.72
C LYS A 115 -1.02 -7.90 6.60
N LEU A 116 -0.83 -8.42 5.39
CA LEU A 116 -0.47 -7.60 4.23
C LEU A 116 -1.64 -6.71 3.78
N GLN A 117 -2.87 -7.23 3.67
CA GLN A 117 -4.06 -6.41 3.37
C GLN A 117 -4.16 -5.22 4.33
N ARG A 118 -4.03 -5.48 5.64
CA ARG A 118 -4.08 -4.44 6.66
C ARG A 118 -3.01 -3.37 6.46
N VAL A 119 -1.75 -3.78 6.31
CA VAL A 119 -0.65 -2.82 6.12
C VAL A 119 -0.79 -2.01 4.83
N LEU A 120 -1.29 -2.61 3.75
CA LEU A 120 -1.56 -1.89 2.50
C LEU A 120 -2.68 -0.86 2.67
N LEU A 121 -3.81 -1.25 3.26
CA LEU A 121 -4.92 -0.32 3.52
C LEU A 121 -4.49 0.80 4.47
N ASP A 122 -3.70 0.51 5.49
CA ASP A 122 -3.25 1.52 6.46
C ASP A 122 -2.22 2.52 5.89
N GLY A 123 -1.49 2.14 4.83
CA GLY A 123 -0.34 2.89 4.33
C GLY A 123 -0.43 3.42 2.89
N LEU A 124 -1.30 2.86 2.04
CA LEU A 124 -1.38 3.26 0.62
C LEU A 124 -1.81 4.71 0.44
N GLY A 125 -2.65 5.26 1.32
CA GLY A 125 -3.01 6.68 1.27
C GLY A 125 -1.82 7.62 1.55
N GLU A 126 -0.87 7.21 2.39
CA GLU A 126 0.36 7.99 2.63
C GLU A 126 1.28 7.94 1.41
N VAL A 127 1.44 6.77 0.80
CA VAL A 127 2.16 6.63 -0.47
C VAL A 127 1.50 7.48 -1.55
N ALA A 128 0.16 7.48 -1.61
CA ALA A 128 -0.60 8.25 -2.57
C ALA A 128 -0.31 9.76 -2.44
N ILE A 129 -0.30 10.26 -1.20
CA ILE A 129 0.00 11.66 -0.90
C ILE A 129 1.45 12.00 -1.28
N HIS A 130 2.42 11.19 -0.83
CA HIS A 130 3.83 11.47 -1.07
C HIS A 130 4.24 11.40 -2.53
N LEU A 131 3.54 10.59 -3.33
CA LEU A 131 3.80 10.45 -4.76
C LEU A 131 2.85 11.27 -5.64
N GLY A 132 1.94 12.05 -5.07
CA GLY A 132 1.00 12.88 -5.82
C GLY A 132 0.20 12.06 -6.84
N LEU A 133 -0.55 11.07 -6.37
CA LEU A 133 -1.49 10.33 -7.23
C LEU A 133 -2.58 11.28 -7.72
N ALA A 134 -2.97 11.13 -8.98
CA ALA A 134 -3.99 11.94 -9.62
C ALA A 134 -4.77 11.07 -10.61
N GLU A 135 -5.88 11.60 -11.13
CA GLU A 135 -6.60 11.06 -12.28
C GLU A 135 -6.79 9.53 -12.22
N LYS A 136 -6.23 8.81 -13.21
CA LYS A 136 -6.38 7.36 -13.38
C LYS A 136 -5.76 6.58 -12.23
N GLU A 137 -4.61 7.00 -11.69
CA GLU A 137 -4.00 6.30 -10.56
C GLU A 137 -4.89 6.39 -9.31
N LEU A 138 -5.49 7.54 -9.07
CA LEU A 138 -6.43 7.73 -7.97
C LEU A 138 -7.68 6.86 -8.15
N ASP A 139 -8.25 6.88 -9.36
CA ASP A 139 -9.42 6.09 -9.73
C ASP A 139 -9.20 4.59 -9.50
N ASN A 140 -8.05 4.07 -9.96
CA ASN A 140 -7.69 2.67 -9.80
C ASN A 140 -7.58 2.25 -8.34
N VAL A 141 -7.01 3.10 -7.48
CA VAL A 141 -6.90 2.79 -6.04
C VAL A 141 -8.29 2.80 -5.40
N LEU A 142 -9.15 3.76 -5.76
CA LEU A 142 -10.52 3.82 -5.23
C LEU A 142 -11.32 2.55 -5.57
N GLU A 143 -11.31 2.13 -6.83
CA GLU A 143 -11.99 0.91 -7.28
C GLU A 143 -11.43 -0.34 -6.58
N THR A 144 -10.11 -0.38 -6.41
CA THR A 144 -9.41 -1.49 -5.73
C THR A 144 -9.87 -1.66 -4.29
N VAL A 145 -9.99 -0.55 -3.54
CA VAL A 145 -10.24 -0.62 -2.09
C VAL A 145 -11.72 -0.64 -1.75
N PHE A 146 -12.60 -0.25 -2.67
CA PHE A 146 -14.04 -0.17 -2.43
C PHE A 146 -14.67 -1.44 -1.80
N PRO A 147 -14.32 -2.68 -2.21
CA PRO A 147 -14.83 -3.90 -1.59
C PRO A 147 -14.53 -4.03 -0.09
N TYR A 148 -13.53 -3.29 0.42
CA TYR A 148 -13.16 -3.28 1.84
C TYR A 148 -14.11 -2.43 2.70
N LEU A 149 -14.99 -1.61 2.12
CA LEU A 149 -16.03 -0.87 2.85
C LEU A 149 -17.25 -1.71 3.24
N SER A 150 -17.34 -2.94 2.74
CA SER A 150 -18.46 -3.81 3.08
C SER A 150 -18.46 -4.13 4.58
N ILE A 151 -19.62 -4.05 5.22
CA ILE A 151 -19.83 -4.51 6.61
C ILE A 151 -19.46 -5.98 6.83
N GLN A 152 -19.32 -6.75 5.75
CA GLN A 152 -18.92 -8.15 5.80
C GLN A 152 -17.40 -8.32 5.82
N GLN A 153 -16.62 -7.24 5.71
CA GLN A 153 -15.17 -7.30 5.85
C GLN A 153 -14.79 -7.24 7.33
N PRO A 154 -13.64 -7.79 7.74
CA PRO A 154 -13.14 -7.64 9.11
C PRO A 154 -13.03 -6.16 9.48
N GLN A 155 -13.53 -5.78 10.66
CA GLN A 155 -13.60 -4.38 11.07
C GLN A 155 -12.27 -3.61 10.88
N PRO A 156 -11.08 -4.15 11.22
CA PRO A 156 -9.84 -3.41 11.02
C PRO A 156 -9.44 -3.18 9.56
N LEU A 157 -9.90 -4.01 8.63
CA LEU A 157 -9.68 -3.74 7.20
C LEU A 157 -10.64 -2.64 6.71
N GLN A 158 -11.87 -2.58 7.25
CA GLN A 158 -12.79 -1.46 6.97
C GLN A 158 -12.20 -0.14 7.49
N GLU A 159 -11.69 -0.13 8.73
CA GLU A 159 -11.06 1.05 9.35
C GLU A 159 -9.85 1.54 8.53
N GLY A 160 -8.97 0.61 8.12
CA GLY A 160 -7.85 0.93 7.24
C GLY A 160 -8.30 1.50 5.90
N CYS A 161 -9.34 0.92 5.29
CA CYS A 161 -9.93 1.42 4.05
C CYS A 161 -10.50 2.84 4.22
N ILE A 162 -11.22 3.12 5.30
CA ILE A 162 -11.77 4.45 5.59
C ILE A 162 -10.64 5.46 5.79
N LYS A 163 -9.58 5.09 6.53
CA LYS A 163 -8.39 5.94 6.69
C LYS A 163 -7.77 6.27 5.33
N LEU A 164 -7.60 5.27 4.47
CA LEU A 164 -7.07 5.45 3.12
C LEU A 164 -7.92 6.41 2.30
N LEU A 165 -9.25 6.22 2.26
CA LEU A 165 -10.15 7.08 1.50
C LEU A 165 -10.10 8.53 1.99
N LYS A 166 -10.03 8.75 3.31
CA LYS A 166 -9.84 10.09 3.89
C LYS A 166 -8.51 10.72 3.46
N GLN A 167 -7.46 9.94 3.28
CA GLN A 167 -6.17 10.42 2.76
C GLN A 167 -6.26 10.74 1.27
N LEU A 168 -6.93 9.91 0.48
CA LEU A 168 -7.17 10.17 -0.94
C LEU A 168 -8.03 11.42 -1.17
N ALA A 169 -9.00 11.68 -0.30
CA ALA A 169 -9.81 12.89 -0.37
C ALA A 169 -8.99 14.19 -0.13
N LYS A 170 -7.79 14.09 0.45
CA LYS A 170 -6.86 15.22 0.55
C LYS A 170 -6.16 15.54 -0.78
N LEU A 171 -6.11 14.57 -1.70
CA LEU A 171 -5.58 14.77 -3.05
C LEU A 171 -6.67 15.32 -3.97
N ASP A 172 -7.84 14.70 -3.95
CA ASP A 172 -9.01 15.13 -4.73
C ASP A 172 -10.29 14.65 -4.03
N ALA A 173 -10.99 15.57 -3.38
CA ALA A 173 -12.22 15.26 -2.63
C ALA A 173 -13.38 14.92 -3.58
N ASP A 174 -13.43 15.56 -4.75
CA ASP A 174 -14.55 15.44 -5.69
C ASP A 174 -14.55 14.05 -6.34
N VAL A 175 -13.39 13.55 -6.75
CA VAL A 175 -13.25 12.20 -7.31
C VAL A 175 -13.63 11.13 -6.29
N VAL A 176 -13.18 11.29 -5.04
CA VAL A 176 -13.51 10.34 -3.96
C VAL A 176 -15.02 10.37 -3.67
N TRP A 177 -15.61 11.55 -3.54
CA TRP A 177 -17.05 11.72 -3.31
C TRP A 177 -17.86 11.10 -4.44
N LEU A 178 -17.51 11.41 -5.69
CA LEU A 178 -18.21 10.91 -6.88
C LEU A 178 -18.19 9.38 -6.93
N LYS A 179 -17.03 8.75 -6.66
CA LYS A 179 -16.94 7.27 -6.60
C LYS A 179 -17.77 6.68 -5.46
N LEU A 180 -17.76 7.30 -4.28
CA LEU A 180 -18.57 6.83 -3.17
C LEU A 180 -20.06 6.91 -3.48
N VAL A 181 -20.53 7.98 -4.09
CA VAL A 181 -21.94 8.15 -4.51
C VAL A 181 -22.32 7.14 -5.59
N TYR A 182 -21.44 6.89 -6.57
CA TYR A 182 -21.72 5.95 -7.65
C TYR A 182 -21.76 4.50 -7.17
N LEU A 183 -20.89 4.13 -6.23
CA LEU A 183 -20.71 2.74 -5.81
C LEU A 183 -21.53 2.35 -4.56
N LEU A 184 -21.96 3.32 -3.75
CA LEU A 184 -22.88 3.08 -2.64
C LEU A 184 -24.33 3.26 -3.15
N PRO A 185 -25.23 2.28 -2.95
CA PRO A 185 -26.65 2.52 -3.17
C PRO A 185 -27.10 3.73 -2.33
N GLY A 186 -27.95 4.58 -2.93
CA GLY A 186 -28.26 5.95 -2.47
C GLY A 186 -28.65 6.13 -1.00
N ASP A 187 -29.01 5.05 -0.30
CA ASP A 187 -29.44 5.09 1.11
C ASP A 187 -28.28 5.13 2.13
N LYS A 188 -27.01 4.98 1.72
CA LYS A 188 -25.84 4.94 2.63
C LYS A 188 -24.89 6.13 2.56
N VAL A 189 -25.10 7.07 1.63
CA VAL A 189 -24.20 8.23 1.41
C VAL A 189 -24.23 9.21 2.61
N SER A 190 -25.35 9.29 3.33
CA SER A 190 -25.55 10.19 4.47
C SER A 190 -24.62 9.93 5.68
N LEU A 191 -24.06 8.72 5.79
CA LEU A 191 -23.17 8.34 6.91
C LEU A 191 -21.74 8.90 6.78
N ILE A 192 -21.31 9.28 5.58
CA ILE A 192 -19.93 9.75 5.32
C ILE A 192 -19.84 11.29 5.37
N ALA A 193 -20.95 11.98 5.08
CA ALA A 193 -21.02 13.45 5.14
C ALA A 193 -21.17 14.02 6.56
N SER A 194 -21.24 13.16 7.58
CA SER A 194 -21.48 13.52 8.98
C SER A 194 -20.26 13.20 9.85
N ASN A 195 -19.12 13.85 9.63
CA ASN A 195 -18.01 14.04 10.59
C ASN A 195 -16.84 14.83 9.97
#